data_AF-A0A317JZM0-F1
#
_entry.id   AF-A0A317JZM0-F1
#
_cell.length_a   1.000
_cell.length_b   1.000
_cell.length_c   1.000
_cell.angle_alpha   90.00
_cell.angle_beta   90.00
_cell.angle_gamma   90.00
#
_symmetry.space_group_name_H-M   'P 1'
#
loop_
_entity.id
_entity.type
_entity.pdbx_description
1 polymer ?
#
loop_
_entity_poly.entity_id
_entity_poly.type
_entity_poly.pdbx_seq_one_letter_code
_entity_poly.pdbx_strand_id
1 'polypeptide(L)'
;MATDHPQVTSLDAVVLSHLHGDHFDRVARHGLDKGLPVLTTPQAERKLRRWGFRSAQGLPTWQSYELHRGDATLRLTALPGQHGPGALDRLLPDVMGTMVDLERAGSREFRHYDDYPVFRSPLRHFVEEAGRRGFVRQVRTILRGETVPLTPAG
;
A
#
# COMPACT_ATOMS: atom_id res chain seq x y z
N MET A 1 0.67 -9.72 -28.80
CA MET A 1 0.40 -8.28 -28.60
C MET A 1 0.74 -7.93 -27.17
N ALA A 2 1.86 -7.26 -26.95
CA ALA A 2 2.26 -6.78 -25.63
C ALA A 2 1.45 -5.50 -25.34
N THR A 3 0.69 -5.50 -24.25
CA THR A 3 0.01 -4.30 -23.77
C THR A 3 1.05 -3.37 -23.17
N ASP A 4 1.25 -2.24 -23.85
CA ASP A 4 2.10 -1.13 -23.43
C ASP A 4 1.56 -0.57 -22.11
N HIS A 5 2.18 -0.95 -21.00
CA HIS A 5 1.86 -0.38 -19.69
C HIS A 5 2.53 0.98 -19.64
N PRO A 6 1.82 2.06 -19.27
CA PRO A 6 2.43 3.38 -19.14
C PRO A 6 3.69 3.24 -18.27
N GLN A 7 4.85 3.53 -18.86
CA GLN A 7 6.13 3.43 -18.18
C GLN A 7 6.07 4.39 -17.00
N VAL A 8 5.94 3.85 -15.78
CA VAL A 8 6.08 4.64 -14.56
C VAL A 8 7.54 4.98 -14.42
N THR A 9 7.98 6.06 -15.08
CA THR A 9 9.36 6.54 -14.98
C THR A 9 9.63 7.08 -13.57
N SER A 10 10.70 6.55 -12.97
CA SER A 10 11.23 6.71 -11.60
C SER A 10 10.21 6.57 -10.46
N LEU A 11 9.90 5.32 -10.09
CA LEU A 11 9.29 5.00 -8.79
C LEU A 11 10.29 5.24 -7.66
N ASP A 12 9.85 5.89 -6.58
CA ASP A 12 10.64 6.02 -5.34
C ASP A 12 10.54 4.76 -4.46
N ALA A 13 9.40 4.08 -4.48
CA ALA A 13 9.14 2.83 -3.79
C ALA A 13 7.91 2.10 -4.38
N VAL A 14 7.77 0.81 -4.04
CA VAL A 14 6.54 0.02 -4.26
C VAL A 14 6.01 -0.41 -2.90
N VAL A 15 4.70 -0.26 -2.68
CA VAL A 15 3.99 -0.87 -1.56
C VAL A 15 3.31 -2.14 -2.07
N LEU A 16 3.54 -3.25 -1.37
CA LEU A 16 2.98 -4.55 -1.73
C LEU A 16 2.32 -5.17 -0.50
N SER A 17 1.01 -5.39 -0.56
CA SER A 17 0.25 -5.95 0.57
C SER A 17 0.74 -7.35 0.98
N HIS A 18 1.09 -8.19 0.01
CA HIS A 18 1.68 -9.51 0.18
C HIS A 18 2.17 -10.06 -1.17
N LEU A 19 2.89 -11.18 -1.13
CA LEU A 19 3.57 -11.72 -2.32
C LEU A 19 2.82 -12.90 -2.95
N HIS A 20 1.78 -12.58 -3.72
CA HIS A 20 1.08 -13.52 -4.63
C HIS A 20 1.16 -13.05 -6.09
N GLY A 21 0.94 -13.99 -7.02
CA GLY A 21 1.16 -13.76 -8.45
C GLY A 21 0.17 -12.79 -9.10
N ASP A 22 -0.98 -12.55 -8.49
CA ASP A 22 -1.98 -11.54 -8.86
C ASP A 22 -1.60 -10.12 -8.40
N HIS A 23 -0.71 -9.99 -7.41
CA HIS A 23 -0.17 -8.72 -6.92
C HIS A 23 1.26 -8.44 -7.41
N PHE A 24 2.06 -9.48 -7.58
CA PHE A 24 3.46 -9.42 -7.99
C PHE A 24 3.76 -10.58 -8.95
N ASP A 25 3.48 -10.33 -10.21
CA ASP A 25 3.58 -11.33 -11.25
C ASP A 25 5.02 -11.48 -11.79
N ARG A 26 5.17 -12.33 -12.81
CA ARG A 26 6.46 -12.54 -13.48
C ARG A 26 6.94 -11.28 -14.20
N VAL A 27 6.05 -10.44 -14.70
CA VAL A 27 6.40 -9.19 -15.39
C VAL A 27 7.01 -8.21 -14.38
N ALA A 28 6.35 -7.96 -13.26
CA ALA A 28 6.86 -7.14 -12.16
C ALA A 28 8.19 -7.69 -11.62
N ARG A 29 8.28 -9.01 -11.43
CA ARG A 29 9.52 -9.65 -10.97
C ARG A 29 10.70 -9.40 -11.90
N HIS A 30 10.53 -9.38 -13.21
CA HIS A 30 11.65 -9.19 -14.15
C HIS A 30 11.87 -7.74 -14.55
N GLY A 31 10.81 -6.93 -14.60
CA GLY A 31 10.84 -5.55 -15.08
C GLY A 31 11.18 -4.51 -14.01
N LEU A 32 10.91 -4.78 -12.73
CA LEU A 32 11.25 -3.84 -11.66
C LEU A 32 12.76 -3.85 -11.35
N ASP A 33 13.31 -2.67 -11.10
CA ASP A 33 14.66 -2.50 -10.58
C ASP A 33 14.81 -3.24 -9.24
N LYS A 34 15.90 -4.00 -9.12
CA LYS A 34 16.28 -4.77 -7.94
C LYS A 34 16.77 -3.91 -6.78
N GLY A 35 17.13 -2.65 -7.06
CA GLY A 35 17.42 -1.63 -6.07
C GLY A 35 16.20 -0.88 -5.56
N LEU A 36 15.03 -1.00 -6.20
CA LEU A 36 13.82 -0.30 -5.81
C LEU A 36 13.33 -0.79 -4.43
N PRO A 37 13.05 0.10 -3.46
CA PRO A 37 12.42 -0.30 -2.21
C PRO A 37 11.05 -0.93 -2.45
N VAL A 38 10.85 -2.15 -1.94
CA VAL A 38 9.55 -2.83 -1.93
C VAL A 38 9.14 -3.01 -0.48
N LEU A 39 8.16 -2.23 -0.04
CA LEU A 39 7.63 -2.21 1.32
C LEU A 39 6.49 -3.22 1.42
N THR A 40 6.63 -4.23 2.26
CA THR A 40 5.74 -5.40 2.27
C THR A 40 5.76 -6.09 3.64
N THR A 41 5.03 -7.19 3.82
CA THR A 41 5.15 -8.03 5.02
C THR A 41 6.56 -8.63 5.19
N PRO A 42 7.03 -8.88 6.44
CA PRO A 42 8.32 -9.52 6.69
C PRO A 42 8.49 -10.88 6.01
N GLN A 43 7.41 -11.64 5.82
CA GLN A 43 7.43 -12.89 5.07
C GLN A 43 7.74 -12.70 3.60
N ALA A 44 7.08 -11.73 2.95
CA ALA A 44 7.30 -11.40 1.55
C ALA A 44 8.71 -10.85 1.31
N GLU A 45 9.23 -10.01 2.21
CA GLU A 45 10.60 -9.48 2.15
C GLU A 45 11.62 -10.62 1.98
N ARG A 46 11.57 -11.65 2.83
CA ARG A 46 12.50 -12.79 2.77
C ARG A 46 12.48 -13.48 1.40
N LYS A 47 11.34 -13.54 0.73
CA LYS A 47 11.21 -14.14 -0.61
C LYS A 47 11.69 -13.18 -1.71
N LEU A 48 11.38 -11.89 -1.61
CA LEU A 48 11.87 -10.86 -2.52
C LEU A 48 13.39 -10.72 -2.51
N ARG A 49 14.02 -10.77 -1.33
CA ARG A 49 15.49 -10.75 -1.20
C ARG A 49 16.14 -11.93 -1.91
N ARG A 50 15.55 -13.14 -1.82
CA ARG A 50 16.00 -14.31 -2.59
C ARG A 50 15.83 -14.14 -4.12
N TRP A 51 14.95 -13.26 -4.56
CA TRP A 51 14.78 -12.88 -5.96
C TRP A 51 15.62 -11.67 -6.39
N GLY A 52 16.52 -11.22 -5.53
CA GLY A 52 17.47 -10.14 -5.81
C GLY A 52 16.99 -8.74 -5.46
N PHE A 53 15.77 -8.55 -4.95
CA PHE A 53 15.30 -7.24 -4.49
C PHE A 53 15.99 -6.89 -3.15
N ARG A 54 17.13 -6.21 -3.23
CA ARG A 54 18.01 -5.99 -2.06
C ARG A 54 17.46 -4.93 -1.11
N SER A 55 16.65 -4.01 -1.64
CA SER A 55 16.03 -2.91 -0.89
C SER A 55 14.61 -3.25 -0.41
N ALA A 56 14.15 -4.50 -0.57
CA ALA A 56 12.87 -4.91 0.01
C ALA A 56 12.90 -4.75 1.54
N GLN A 57 11.82 -4.21 2.11
CA GLN A 57 11.68 -4.01 3.55
C GLN A 57 10.38 -4.64 4.04
N GLY A 58 10.54 -5.54 5.00
CA GLY A 58 9.45 -6.09 5.79
C GLY A 58 9.02 -5.08 6.84
N LEU A 59 7.78 -4.63 6.77
CA LEU A 59 7.18 -3.77 7.79
C LEU A 59 6.30 -4.63 8.71
N PRO A 60 6.74 -4.93 9.94
CA PRO A 60 5.86 -5.35 11.02
C PRO A 60 4.63 -4.44 11.16
N THR A 61 3.52 -5.01 11.62
CA THR A 61 2.30 -4.25 11.87
C THR A 61 2.58 -3.04 12.77
N TRP A 62 2.05 -1.88 12.36
CA TRP A 62 2.23 -0.55 12.96
C TRP A 62 3.62 0.09 12.76
N GLN A 63 4.55 -0.60 12.13
CA GLN A 63 5.82 0.02 11.74
C GLN A 63 5.62 0.93 10.52
N SER A 64 6.35 2.05 10.51
CA SER A 64 6.31 3.03 9.43
C SER A 64 7.62 3.07 8.66
N TYR A 65 7.51 3.41 7.38
CA TYR A 65 8.61 3.79 6.50
C TYR A 65 8.38 5.20 5.99
N GLU A 66 9.41 6.04 5.96
CA GLU A 66 9.30 7.43 5.53
C GLU A 66 10.09 7.66 4.24
N LEU A 67 9.45 8.34 3.30
CA LEU A 67 10.07 8.93 2.12
C LEU A 67 10.06 10.44 2.28
N HIS A 68 11.19 11.08 2.00
CA HIS A 68 11.34 12.53 2.15
C HIS A 68 11.66 13.19 0.80
N ARG A 69 11.02 14.32 0.52
CA ARG A 69 11.34 15.16 -0.64
C ARG A 69 11.10 16.64 -0.31
N GLY A 70 12.20 17.38 -0.13
CA GLY A 70 12.13 18.77 0.33
C GLY A 70 11.54 18.85 1.74
N ASP A 71 10.47 19.61 1.91
CA ASP A 71 9.71 19.77 3.15
C ASP A 71 8.57 18.76 3.32
N ALA A 72 8.41 17.84 2.36
CA ALA A 72 7.39 16.81 2.38
C ALA A 72 7.93 15.48 2.90
N THR A 73 7.12 14.85 3.74
CA THR A 73 7.30 13.48 4.23
C THR A 73 6.09 12.65 3.83
N LEU A 74 6.32 11.55 3.13
CA LEU A 74 5.34 10.50 2.90
C LEU A 74 5.62 9.36 3.88
N ARG A 75 4.71 9.15 4.83
CA ARG A 75 4.82 8.11 5.85
C ARG A 75 3.89 6.95 5.48
N LEU A 76 4.47 5.76 5.36
CA LEU A 76 3.80 4.52 4.98
C LEU A 76 3.78 3.60 6.20
N THR A 77 2.64 3.47 6.85
CA THR A 77 2.46 2.61 8.04
C THR A 77 1.81 1.30 7.64
N ALA A 78 2.46 0.18 7.95
CA ALA A 78 1.88 -1.15 7.76
C ALA A 78 0.75 -1.36 8.78
N LEU A 79 -0.40 -1.84 8.30
CA LEU A 79 -1.59 -2.07 9.10
C LEU A 79 -1.90 -3.57 9.15
N PRO A 80 -2.61 -4.04 10.21
CA PRO A 80 -3.01 -5.44 10.25
C PRO A 80 -3.89 -5.76 9.04
N GLY A 81 -3.53 -6.81 8.31
CA GLY A 81 -4.37 -7.39 7.27
C GLY A 81 -4.94 -8.75 7.70
N GLN A 82 -5.95 -9.21 6.97
CA GLN A 82 -6.50 -10.55 7.09
C GLN A 82 -6.48 -11.18 5.70
N HIS A 83 -6.01 -12.42 5.55
CA HIS A 83 -5.97 -13.14 4.26
C HIS A 83 -7.18 -14.07 4.09
N GLY A 84 -7.82 -14.49 5.19
CA GLY A 84 -9.00 -15.34 5.15
C GLY A 84 -9.81 -15.31 6.45
N PRO A 85 -11.06 -15.80 6.46
CA PRO A 85 -11.93 -15.71 7.63
C PRO A 85 -11.46 -16.59 8.81
N GLY A 86 -11.51 -16.04 10.03
CA GLY A 86 -11.39 -16.81 11.26
C GLY A 86 -10.03 -17.51 11.41
N ALA A 87 -10.05 -18.77 11.86
CA ALA A 87 -8.83 -19.54 12.08
C ALA A 87 -8.07 -19.90 10.79
N LEU A 88 -8.72 -19.80 9.62
CA LEU A 88 -8.08 -20.08 8.32
C LEU A 88 -6.95 -19.09 8.02
N ASP A 89 -7.06 -17.86 8.51
CA ASP A 89 -6.04 -16.80 8.38
C ASP A 89 -4.65 -17.26 8.84
N ARG A 90 -4.59 -18.04 9.93
CA ARG A 90 -3.32 -18.53 10.52
C ARG A 90 -2.57 -19.51 9.63
N LEU A 91 -3.24 -20.06 8.61
CA LEU A 91 -2.66 -21.01 7.66
C LEU A 91 -2.28 -20.31 6.34
N LEU A 92 -2.61 -19.03 6.20
CA LEU A 92 -2.42 -18.26 4.98
C LEU A 92 -1.21 -17.32 5.11
N PRO A 93 -0.58 -16.90 4.00
CA PRO A 93 0.53 -15.95 4.05
C PRO A 93 0.13 -14.61 4.66
N ASP A 94 1.09 -13.97 5.33
CA ASP A 94 0.89 -12.66 5.95
C ASP A 94 0.48 -11.62 4.89
N VAL A 95 -0.53 -10.82 5.21
CA VAL A 95 -0.96 -9.64 4.45
C VAL A 95 -0.90 -8.38 5.30
N MET A 96 -0.74 -7.23 4.65
CA MET A 96 -0.90 -5.93 5.27
C MET A 96 -1.79 -5.01 4.43
N GLY A 97 -2.55 -4.17 5.13
CA GLY A 97 -3.04 -2.91 4.56
C GLY A 97 -1.97 -1.82 4.75
N THR A 98 -2.17 -0.65 4.15
CA THR A 98 -1.22 0.46 4.28
C THR A 98 -1.92 1.79 4.55
N MET A 99 -1.47 2.49 5.58
CA MET A 99 -1.81 3.91 5.77
C MET A 99 -0.75 4.76 5.10
N VAL A 100 -1.18 5.72 4.28
CA VAL A 100 -0.31 6.68 3.61
C VAL A 100 -0.63 8.07 4.16
N ASP A 101 0.31 8.64 4.89
CA ASP A 101 0.26 10.00 5.39
C ASP A 101 1.16 10.90 4.55
N LEU A 102 0.64 12.05 4.10
CA LEU A 102 1.44 13.14 3.56
C LEU A 102 1.51 14.26 4.59
N GLU A 103 2.73 14.57 5.01
CA GLU A 103 3.05 15.64 5.93
C GLU A 103 3.90 16.69 5.21
N ARG A 104 3.60 17.98 5.40
CA ARG A 104 4.43 19.11 4.95
C ARG A 104 4.59 20.11 6.08
N ALA A 105 5.80 20.65 6.24
CA ALA A 105 6.11 21.63 7.27
C ALA A 105 5.61 21.24 8.68
N GLY A 106 5.67 19.93 9.01
CA GLY A 106 5.22 19.39 10.31
C GLY A 106 3.71 19.22 10.49
N SER A 107 2.90 19.49 9.45
CA SER A 107 1.44 19.30 9.48
C SER A 107 1.02 18.18 8.53
N ARG A 108 0.11 17.30 8.98
CA ARG A 108 -0.47 16.26 8.12
C ARG A 108 -1.53 16.87 7.20
N GLU A 109 -1.22 16.95 5.90
CA GLU A 109 -2.12 17.48 4.87
C GLU A 109 -3.11 16.41 4.39
N PHE A 110 -2.69 15.15 4.33
CA PHE A 110 -3.50 14.07 3.77
C PHE A 110 -3.25 12.73 4.44
N ARG A 111 -4.29 11.90 4.49
CA ARG A 111 -4.25 10.50 4.91
C ARG A 111 -5.09 9.65 3.97
N HIS A 112 -4.47 8.63 3.38
CA HIS A 112 -5.16 7.57 2.64
C HIS A 112 -4.99 6.24 3.36
N TYR A 113 -6.04 5.42 3.29
CA TYR A 113 -6.04 4.05 3.76
C TYR A 113 -6.24 3.16 2.55
N ASP A 114 -5.19 2.41 2.20
CA ASP A 114 -5.22 1.41 1.13
C ASP A 114 -5.52 0.05 1.76
N ASP A 115 -6.68 -0.50 1.39
CA ASP A 115 -7.21 -1.71 1.96
C ASP A 115 -6.89 -2.96 1.16
N TYR A 116 -6.59 -4.03 1.88
CA TYR A 116 -6.54 -5.37 1.30
C TYR A 116 -7.93 -6.01 1.42
N PRO A 117 -8.55 -6.51 0.34
CA PRO A 117 -10.00 -6.68 0.22
C PRO A 117 -10.62 -7.83 1.04
N VAL A 118 -9.89 -8.45 1.97
CA VAL A 118 -10.52 -9.34 2.96
C VAL A 118 -10.96 -8.53 4.19
N PHE A 119 -11.72 -7.48 3.95
CA PHE A 119 -12.51 -6.90 5.03
C PHE A 119 -13.62 -7.89 5.43
N ARG A 120 -13.95 -7.94 6.73
CA ARG A 120 -15.20 -8.56 7.20
C ARG A 120 -16.46 -7.84 6.68
N SER A 121 -16.30 -6.70 6.03
CA SER A 121 -17.38 -5.86 5.50
C SER A 121 -16.97 -5.19 4.18
N PRO A 122 -17.75 -5.31 3.09
CA PRO A 122 -17.40 -4.69 1.80
C PRO A 122 -17.18 -3.18 1.91
N LEU A 123 -16.37 -2.59 1.02
CA LEU A 123 -16.03 -1.15 0.99
C LEU A 123 -17.25 -0.22 1.22
N ARG A 124 -18.42 -0.59 0.69
CA ARG A 124 -19.69 0.10 0.94
C ARG A 124 -20.02 0.27 2.43
N HIS A 125 -19.80 -0.75 3.27
CA HIS A 125 -20.03 -0.69 4.71
C HIS A 125 -19.03 0.25 5.40
N PHE A 126 -17.78 0.28 4.95
CA PHE A 126 -16.80 1.24 5.47
C PHE A 126 -17.20 2.67 5.12
N VAL A 127 -17.60 2.92 3.88
CA VAL A 127 -18.06 4.25 3.43
C VAL A 127 -19.35 4.67 4.15
N GLU A 128 -20.30 3.75 4.32
CA GLU A 128 -21.54 3.97 5.08
C GLU A 128 -21.26 4.29 6.56
N GLU A 129 -20.37 3.53 7.21
CA GLU A 129 -19.99 3.74 8.61
C GLU A 129 -19.18 5.02 8.78
N ALA A 130 -18.26 5.32 7.86
CA ALA A 130 -17.55 6.60 7.80
C ALA A 130 -18.54 7.76 7.62
N GLY A 131 -19.62 7.56 6.85
CA GLY A 131 -20.72 8.52 6.72
C GLY A 131 -21.48 8.72 8.00
N ARG A 132 -21.88 7.63 8.68
CA ARG A 132 -22.54 7.70 9.99
C ARG A 132 -21.68 8.40 11.05
N ARG A 133 -20.35 8.25 10.99
CA ARG A 133 -19.41 8.89 11.92
C ARG A 133 -19.00 10.32 11.53
N GLY A 134 -19.49 10.85 10.40
CA GLY A 134 -19.23 12.21 9.96
C GLY A 134 -17.91 12.39 9.18
N PHE A 135 -17.24 11.32 8.79
CA PHE A 135 -15.99 11.36 8.02
C PHE A 135 -16.19 11.49 6.50
N VAL A 136 -17.42 11.36 5.97
CA VAL A 136 -17.68 11.33 4.51
C VAL A 136 -17.15 12.55 3.74
N ARG A 137 -17.06 13.73 4.36
CA ARG A 137 -16.45 14.91 3.69
C ARG A 137 -14.94 14.76 3.43
N GLN A 138 -14.30 13.75 4.02
CA GLN A 138 -12.86 13.49 3.97
C GLN A 138 -12.52 12.13 3.33
N VAL A 139 -13.54 11.32 2.96
CA VAL A 139 -13.33 9.99 2.37
C VAL A 139 -13.68 10.05 0.89
N ARG A 140 -12.65 9.95 0.04
CA ARG A 140 -12.80 9.75 -1.40
C ARG A 140 -12.39 8.32 -1.75
N THR A 141 -13.27 7.57 -2.40
CA THR A 141 -12.89 6.30 -3.02
C THR A 141 -12.18 6.60 -4.33
N ILE A 142 -11.06 5.92 -4.58
CA ILE A 142 -10.28 6.05 -5.81
C ILE A 142 -10.43 4.73 -6.57
N LEU A 143 -10.86 4.79 -7.83
CA LEU A 143 -11.01 3.61 -8.67
C LEU A 143 -9.65 3.12 -9.21
N ARG A 144 -9.58 1.85 -9.60
CA ARG A 144 -8.35 1.29 -10.21
C ARG A 144 -7.99 2.08 -11.47
N GLY A 145 -6.80 2.69 -11.47
CA GLY A 145 -6.29 3.52 -12.57
C GLY A 145 -6.71 4.99 -12.49
N GLU A 146 -7.53 5.39 -11.51
CA GLU A 146 -7.84 6.79 -11.25
C GLU A 146 -6.65 7.48 -10.57
N THR A 147 -6.28 8.65 -11.06
CA THR A 147 -5.28 9.53 -10.42
C THR A 147 -6.01 10.67 -9.72
N VAL A 148 -5.69 10.90 -8.45
CA VAL A 148 -6.26 12.01 -7.68
C VAL A 148 -5.15 13.00 -7.32
N PRO A 149 -5.24 14.26 -7.76
CA PRO A 149 -4.34 15.30 -7.28
C PRO A 149 -4.62 15.55 -5.79
N LEU A 150 -3.56 15.54 -4.98
CA LEU A 150 -3.63 15.97 -3.59
C LEU A 150 -3.43 17.48 -3.55
N THR A 151 -4.53 18.22 -3.41
CA THR A 151 -4.51 19.65 -3.09
C THR A 151 -4.74 19.81 -1.59
N PRO A 152 -3.93 20.62 -0.88
CA PRO A 152 -4.20 20.94 0.52
C PRO A 152 -5.63 21.46 0.67
N ALA A 153 -6.33 21.04 1.73
CA ALA A 153 -7.56 21.71 2.12
C ALA A 153 -7.18 23.15 2.54
N GLY A 154 -7.79 24.14 1.87
CA GLY A 154 -7.61 25.56 2.20
C GLY A 154 -8.14 25.93 3.57
#